data_AF-K9TJE3-F1
#
_entry.id   AF-K9TJE3-F1
#
_cell.length_a   1.000
_cell.length_b   1.000
_cell.length_c   1.000
_cell.angle_alpha   90.00
_cell.angle_beta   90.00
_cell.angle_gamma   90.00
#
_symmetry.space_group_name_H-M   'P 1'
#
loop_
_entity.id
_entity.type
_entity.pdbx_description
1 polymer ?
#
loop_
_entity_poly.entity_id
_entity_poly.type
_entity_poly.pdbx_seq_one_letter_code
_entity_poly.pdbx_strand_id
1 'polypeptide(L)' 'MTEPKPTPTQPPVVQDLPAEPEPAFGWTEYAERINGRVAMIAFLSLLLLEAFTHQDLFTWLGLR' A
#
# COMPACT_ATOMS: atom_id res chain seq x y z
N MET A 1 20.14 -55.17 13.46
CA MET A 1 20.12 -53.70 13.64
C MET A 1 20.33 -53.08 12.28
N THR A 2 19.27 -52.61 11.63
CA THR A 2 19.36 -51.78 10.43
C THR A 2 18.80 -50.42 10.81
N GLU A 3 19.71 -49.46 10.98
CA GLU A 3 19.43 -48.08 11.32
C GLU A 3 18.70 -47.40 10.14
N PRO A 4 17.60 -46.65 10.36
CA PRO A 4 16.95 -45.92 9.29
C PRO A 4 17.86 -44.77 8.81
N LYS A 5 18.14 -44.77 7.50
CA LYS A 5 18.91 -43.76 6.77
C LYS A 5 18.40 -42.33 7.09
N PRO A 6 19.29 -41.34 7.34
CA PRO A 6 18.86 -39.98 7.63
C PRO A 6 18.12 -39.37 6.44
N THR A 7 16.90 -38.89 6.70
CA THR A 7 16.08 -38.06 5.81
C THR A 7 16.88 -36.82 5.38
N PRO A 8 16.86 -36.41 4.10
CA PRO A 8 17.46 -35.15 3.69
C PRO A 8 16.79 -34.01 4.45
N THR A 9 17.54 -33.36 5.34
CA THR A 9 17.14 -32.10 5.97
C THR A 9 17.00 -31.06 4.85
N GLN A 10 15.77 -30.83 4.42
CA GLN A 10 15.45 -29.66 3.60
C GLN A 10 15.87 -28.43 4.42
N PRO A 11 16.64 -27.48 3.84
CA PRO A 11 16.91 -26.20 4.48
C PRO A 11 15.58 -25.57 4.93
N PRO A 12 15.54 -24.85 6.05
CA PRO A 12 14.33 -24.12 6.43
C PRO A 12 13.96 -23.22 5.25
N VAL A 13 12.71 -23.35 4.77
CA VAL A 13 12.13 -22.41 3.81
C VAL A 13 12.11 -21.07 4.53
N VAL A 14 13.14 -20.26 4.29
CA VAL A 14 13.13 -18.85 4.66
C VAL A 14 11.98 -18.28 3.85
N GLN A 15 10.88 -17.98 4.50
CA GLN A 15 9.82 -17.24 3.86
C GLN A 15 10.43 -15.87 3.54
N ASP A 16 10.73 -15.63 2.27
CA ASP A 16 11.07 -14.31 1.74
C ASP A 16 9.82 -13.44 1.90
N LEU A 17 9.57 -12.99 3.13
CA LEU A 17 8.65 -11.90 3.39
C LEU A 17 9.17 -10.73 2.54
N PRO A 18 8.33 -10.11 1.69
CA PRO A 18 8.74 -8.94 0.94
C PRO A 18 9.35 -7.96 1.92
N ALA A 19 10.61 -7.57 1.69
CA ALA A 19 11.26 -6.57 2.51
C ALA A 19 10.39 -5.31 2.47
N GLU A 20 9.91 -4.86 3.64
CA GLU A 20 9.14 -3.62 3.68
C GLU A 20 10.02 -2.47 3.14
N PRO A 21 9.49 -1.64 2.23
CA PRO A 21 10.28 -0.58 1.64
C PRO A 21 10.70 0.40 2.72
N GLU A 22 12.00 0.66 2.79
CA GLU A 22 12.56 1.55 3.80
C GLU A 22 12.05 2.98 3.61
N PRO A 23 11.82 3.72 4.71
CA PRO A 23 11.35 5.10 4.65
C PRO A 23 12.42 5.97 3.98
N ALA A 24 12.11 6.44 2.77
CA ALA A 24 13.02 7.25 1.98
C ALA A 24 12.27 8.35 1.21
N PHE A 25 12.91 9.50 1.08
CA PHE A 25 12.40 10.63 0.30
C PHE A 25 12.80 10.49 -1.18
N GLY A 26 11.98 11.08 -2.07
CA GLY A 26 12.19 11.04 -3.51
C GLY A 26 11.25 10.05 -4.21
N TRP A 27 11.68 9.55 -5.38
CA TRP A 27 10.92 8.59 -6.20
C TRP A 27 11.20 7.16 -5.73
N THR A 28 10.72 6.82 -4.54
CA THR A 28 10.89 5.50 -3.94
C THR A 28 9.54 4.80 -3.83
N GLU A 29 9.54 3.47 -3.80
CA GLU A 29 8.31 2.68 -3.61
C GLU A 29 7.59 3.06 -2.31
N TYR A 30 8.35 3.36 -1.24
CA TYR A 30 7.79 3.88 0.01
C TYR A 30 7.00 5.18 -0.22
N ALA A 31 7.60 6.16 -0.91
CA ALA A 31 6.97 7.44 -1.20
C ALA A 31 5.72 7.27 -2.07
N GLU A 32 5.75 6.40 -3.07
CA GLU A 32 4.60 6.07 -3.92
C GLU A 32 3.45 5.45 -3.11
N ARG A 33 3.75 4.47 -2.23
CA ARG A 33 2.74 3.85 -1.35
C ARG A 33 2.09 4.88 -0.43
N ILE A 34 2.88 5.78 0.17
CA ILE A 34 2.36 6.84 1.04
C ILE A 34 1.52 7.85 0.25
N ASN A 35 2.02 8.33 -0.89
CA ASN A 35 1.29 9.27 -1.74
C ASN A 35 -0.05 8.68 -2.22
N GLY A 36 -0.06 7.39 -2.59
CA GLY A 36 -1.28 6.68 -2.97
C GLY A 36 -2.31 6.63 -1.83
N ARG A 37 -1.88 6.39 -0.58
CA ARG A 37 -2.78 6.41 0.60
C ARG A 37 -3.36 7.79 0.85
N VAL A 38 -2.52 8.82 0.79
CA VAL A 38 -2.97 10.21 0.95
C VAL A 38 -3.99 10.56 -0.14
N ALA A 39 -3.74 10.16 -1.39
CA ALA A 39 -4.67 10.37 -2.50
C ALA A 39 -6.01 9.66 -2.29
N MET A 40 -6.01 8.40 -1.82
CA MET A 40 -7.25 7.67 -1.51
C MET A 40 -8.09 8.36 -0.42
N ILE A 41 -7.43 8.82 0.66
CA ILE A 41 -8.10 9.54 1.75
C ILE A 41 -8.67 10.88 1.26
N ALA A 42 -7.89 11.62 0.48
CA ALA A 42 -8.32 12.89 -0.10
C ALA A 42 -9.53 12.69 -1.02
N PHE A 43 -9.49 11.70 -1.90
CA PHE A 43 -10.58 11.38 -2.81
C PHE A 43 -11.87 10.99 -2.07
N LEU A 44 -11.79 10.13 -1.06
CA LEU A 44 -12.95 9.77 -0.24
C LEU A 44 -13.50 10.96 0.53
N SER A 45 -12.62 11.80 1.09
CA SER A 45 -13.02 13.01 1.80
C SER A 45 -13.75 13.99 0.87
N LEU A 46 -13.33 14.04 -0.39
CA LEU A 46 -13.93 14.88 -1.43
C LEU A 46 -15.34 14.42 -1.79
N LEU A 47 -15.52 13.11 -1.99
CA LEU A 47 -16.84 12.50 -2.22
C LEU A 47 -17.79 12.77 -1.05
N LEU A 48 -17.29 12.65 0.19
CA LEU A 48 -18.09 12.97 1.37
C LEU A 48 -18.49 14.45 1.38
N LEU A 49 -17.55 15.35 1.11
CA LEU A 49 -17.83 16.79 1.06
C LEU A 49 -18.90 17.14 0.01
N GLU A 50 -18.79 16.56 -1.19
CA GLU A 50 -19.78 16.72 -2.26
C GLU A 50 -21.16 16.22 -1.82
N ALA A 51 -21.22 15.06 -1.18
CA ALA A 51 -22.47 14.50 -0.67
C ALA A 51 -23.13 15.37 0.42
N PHE A 52 -22.36 16.03 1.28
CA PHE A 52 -22.90 16.91 2.32
C PHE A 52 -23.24 18.32 1.81
N THR A 53 -22.44 18.85 0.88
CA THR A 53 -22.58 20.23 0.39
C THR A 53 -23.52 20.32 -0.81
N HIS A 54 -23.75 19.21 -1.51
CA HIS A 54 -24.43 19.16 -2.81
C HIS A 54 -23.81 20.12 -3.85
N GLN A 55 -22.51 20.38 -3.73
CA GLN A 55 -21.74 21.22 -4.63
C GLN A 55 -20.56 20.43 -5.16
N ASP A 56 -20.48 20.34 -6.48
CA ASP A 56 -19.38 19.66 -7.15
C ASP A 56 -18.09 20.47 -7.05
N LEU A 57 -16.96 19.78 -7.16
CA LEU A 57 -15.62 20.37 -7.30
C LEU A 57 -15.54 21.48 -8.34
N PHE A 58 -16.22 21.32 -9.47
CA PHE A 58 -16.21 22.29 -10.56
C PHE A 58 -16.79 23.64 -10.12
N THR A 59 -17.84 23.61 -9.28
CA THR A 59 -18.44 24.81 -8.71
C THR A 59 -17.44 25.56 -7.84
N TRP A 60 -16.62 24.84 -7.07
CA TRP A 60 -15.53 25.41 -6.27
C TRP A 60 -14.39 25.97 -7.11
N LEU A 61 -14.08 25.33 -8.23
CA LEU A 61 -13.10 25.81 -9.21
C LEU A 61 -13.61 26.99 -10.05
N GLY A 62 -14.87 27.41 -9.87
CA GLY A 62 -15.50 28.49 -10.65
C GLY A 62 -15.87 28.10 -12.09
N LEU A 63 -15.85 26.80 -12.39
CA LEU A 63 -16.25 26.23 -13.67
C LEU A 63 -17.71 25.80 -13.55
N ARG A 64 -18.63 26.62 -14.05
CA ARG A 64 -20.06 26.30 -14.17
C ARG A 64 -20.56 26.50 -15.60
#